data_AF-A0A967KAT2-F1
#
_entry.id   AF-A0A967KAT2-F1
#
_cell.length_a   1.000
_cell.length_b   1.000
_cell.length_c   1.000
_cell.angle_alpha   90.00
_cell.angle_beta   90.00
_cell.angle_gamma   90.00
#
_symmetry.space_group_name_H-M   'P 1'
#
loop_
_entity.id
_entity.type
_entity.pdbx_description
1 polymer ?
#
loop_
_entity_poly.entity_id
_entity_poly.type
_entity_poly.pdbx_seq_one_letter_code
_entity_poly.pdbx_strand_id
1 'polypeptide(L)' 'RPYNEVDAQFAYDEGEGDRSLAYWREAHERFFSRFLPNIGLEFSETMPLVLEQFRVIYPALTTRHPILF' A
#
# COMPACT_ATOMS: atom_id res chain seq x y z
N ARG A 1 6.09 11.85 -4.33
CA ARG A 1 6.68 11.21 -5.53
C ARG A 1 5.53 10.81 -6.43
N PRO A 2 5.63 10.93 -7.76
CA PRO A 2 4.70 10.30 -8.70
C PRO A 2 4.68 8.77 -8.54
N TYR A 3 3.59 8.13 -8.98
CA TYR A 3 3.40 6.69 -8.89
C TYR A 3 4.56 5.88 -9.51
N ASN A 4 5.00 6.22 -10.71
CA ASN A 4 6.07 5.51 -11.41
C ASN A 4 7.48 5.74 -10.82
N GLU A 5 7.64 6.73 -9.95
CA GLU A 5 8.88 7.04 -9.24
C GLU A 5 8.96 6.39 -7.84
N VAL A 6 7.95 5.61 -7.44
CA VAL A 6 8.03 4.81 -6.21
C VAL A 6 9.10 3.72 -6.39
N ASP A 7 9.99 3.65 -5.40
CA ASP A 7 11.11 2.72 -5.38
C ASP A 7 10.78 1.42 -4.62
N ALA A 8 11.66 0.43 -4.78
CA ALA A 8 11.51 -0.87 -4.13
C ALA A 8 11.60 -0.77 -2.60
N GLN A 9 12.28 0.24 -2.05
CA GLN A 9 12.37 0.41 -0.61
C GLN A 9 11.01 0.78 -0.01
N PHE A 10 10.28 1.71 -0.64
CA PHE A 10 8.95 2.07 -0.17
C PHE A 10 7.97 0.90 -0.26
N ALA A 11 7.96 0.18 -1.38
CA ALA A 11 7.15 -1.02 -1.54
C ALA A 11 7.46 -2.08 -0.47
N TYR A 12 8.75 -2.23 -0.12
CA TYR A 12 9.18 -3.13 0.94
C TYR A 12 8.70 -2.69 2.32
N ASP A 13 8.78 -1.40 2.62
CA ASP A 13 8.38 -0.82 3.91
C ASP A 13 6.86 -0.86 4.13
N GLU A 14 6.07 -0.69 3.06
CA GLU A 14 4.61 -0.84 3.10
C GLU A 14 4.20 -2.29 3.42
N GLY A 15 4.96 -3.25 2.89
CA GLY A 15 4.97 -4.62 3.40
C GLY A 15 3.85 -5.54 2.88
N GLU A 16 3.10 -5.12 1.86
CA GLU A 16 2.07 -5.95 1.21
C GLU A 16 2.67 -7.09 0.36
N GLY A 17 1.88 -8.16 0.16
CA GLY A 17 2.22 -9.26 -0.73
C GLY A 17 3.58 -9.91 -0.44
N ASP A 18 4.39 -10.04 -1.49
CA ASP A 18 5.77 -10.55 -1.43
C ASP A 18 6.82 -9.44 -1.18
N ARG A 19 6.36 -8.22 -0.87
CA ARG A 19 7.19 -7.01 -0.65
C ARG A 19 8.00 -6.58 -1.87
N SER A 20 7.63 -7.02 -3.07
CA SER A 20 8.28 -6.59 -4.31
C SER A 20 7.64 -5.32 -4.87
N LEU A 21 8.45 -4.50 -5.57
CA LEU A 21 7.94 -3.37 -6.34
C LEU A 21 6.95 -3.80 -7.43
N ALA A 22 7.14 -5.00 -7.99
CA ALA A 22 6.25 -5.55 -9.01
C ALA A 22 4.85 -5.81 -8.45
N TYR A 23 4.75 -6.49 -7.31
CA TYR A 23 3.48 -6.71 -6.62
C TYR A 23 2.82 -5.39 -6.22
N TRP A 24 3.61 -4.47 -5.65
CA TRP A 24 3.12 -3.16 -5.24
C TRP A 24 2.47 -2.41 -6.41
N ARG A 25 3.12 -2.37 -7.58
CA ARG A 25 2.59 -1.74 -8.79
C ARG A 25 1.28 -2.40 -9.24
N GLU A 26 1.26 -3.73 -9.35
CA GLU A 26 0.06 -4.44 -9.79
C GLU A 26 -1.14 -4.20 -8.85
N ALA A 27 -0.90 -4.29 -7.53
CA ALA A 27 -1.93 -4.09 -6.53
C ALA A 27 -2.48 -2.66 -6.54
N HIS A 28 -1.59 -1.66 -6.62
CA HIS A 28 -1.96 -0.26 -6.57
C HIS A 28 -2.61 0.23 -7.86
N GLU A 29 -2.10 -0.17 -9.04
CA GLU A 29 -2.76 0.14 -10.32
C GLU A 29 -4.18 -0.42 -10.35
N ARG A 30 -4.39 -1.67 -9.89
CA ARG A 30 -5.72 -2.28 -9.78
C ARG A 30 -6.62 -1.54 -8.79
N PHE A 31 -6.07 -1.08 -7.67
CA PHE A 31 -6.81 -0.31 -6.68
C PHE A 31 -7.24 1.05 -7.25
N PHE A 32 -6.30 1.83 -7.77
CA PHE A 32 -6.56 3.17 -8.28
C PHE A 32 -7.47 3.17 -9.51
N SER A 33 -7.25 2.25 -10.45
CA SER A 33 -8.11 2.09 -11.63
C SER A 33 -9.56 1.77 -11.27
N ARG A 34 -9.80 1.12 -10.12
CA ARG A 34 -11.15 0.83 -9.63
C ARG A 34 -11.82 2.03 -8.95
N PHE A 35 -11.07 2.87 -8.25
CA PHE A 35 -11.66 3.89 -7.37
C PHE A 35 -11.60 5.32 -7.91
N LEU A 36 -10.57 5.69 -8.67
CA LEU A 36 -10.44 7.04 -9.25
C LEU A 36 -11.64 7.44 -10.13
N PRO A 37 -12.27 6.53 -10.92
CA PRO A 37 -13.45 6.90 -11.70
C PRO A 37 -14.62 7.43 -10.87
N ASN A 38 -14.74 7.02 -9.60
CA ASN A 38 -15.81 7.49 -8.71
C ASN A 38 -15.70 8.98 -8.35
N ILE A 39 -14.53 9.58 -8.58
CA ILE A 39 -14.26 11.01 -8.38
C ILE A 39 -13.93 11.72 -9.71
N GLY A 40 -14.21 11.09 -10.85
CA GLY A 40 -13.99 11.67 -12.18
C GLY A 40 -12.51 11.76 -12.57
N LEU A 41 -11.66 10.88 -12.01
CA LEU A 41 -10.25 10.77 -12.35
C LEU A 41 -9.95 9.41 -12.96
N GLU A 42 -8.83 9.30 -13.67
CA GLU A 42 -8.32 8.04 -14.22
C GLU A 42 -6.92 7.77 -13.67
N PHE A 43 -6.56 6.49 -13.63
CA PHE A 43 -5.20 6.11 -13.25
C PHE A 43 -4.19 6.66 -14.26
N SER A 44 -3.07 7.16 -13.75
CA SER A 44 -1.94 7.58 -14.55
C SER A 44 -0.65 7.26 -13.81
N GLU A 45 0.33 6.72 -14.51
CA GLU A 45 1.65 6.44 -13.95
C GLU A 45 2.35 7.68 -13.38
N THR A 46 2.01 8.88 -13.86
CA THR A 46 2.59 10.15 -13.39
C THR A 46 1.74 10.85 -12.33
N MET A 47 0.64 10.23 -11.89
CA MET A 47 -0.21 10.84 -10.86
C MET A 47 0.56 11.02 -9.54
N PRO A 48 0.36 12.13 -8.81
CA PRO A 48 1.03 12.36 -7.55
C PRO A 48 0.53 11.40 -6.47
N LEU A 49 1.46 10.85 -5.69
CA LEU A 49 1.14 10.09 -4.48
C LEU A 49 1.56 10.84 -3.23
N VAL A 50 0.71 10.78 -2.21
CA VAL A 50 1.09 11.04 -0.83
C VAL A 50 1.62 9.71 -0.26
N LEU A 51 2.87 9.71 0.18
CA LEU A 51 3.55 8.52 0.67
C LEU A 51 3.87 8.74 2.15
N GLU A 52 3.26 7.94 3.01
CA GLU A 52 3.33 8.11 4.45
C GLU A 52 4.10 6.98 5.11
N GLN A 53 5.02 7.34 5.99
CA GLN A 53 5.69 6.41 6.88
C GLN A 53 5.27 6.72 8.31
N PHE A 54 4.80 5.70 9.01
CA PHE A 54 4.33 5.86 10.38
C PHE A 54 4.89 4.75 11.26
N ARG A 55 4.84 5.00 12.57
CA ARG A 55 5.22 4.05 13.60
C ARG A 55 4.07 3.89 14.58
N VAL A 56 3.72 2.65 14.88
CA VAL A 56 2.75 2.35 15.94
C VAL A 56 3.36 2.74 17.29
N ILE A 57 2.72 3.69 17.99
CA ILE A 57 3.12 4.13 19.33
C ILE A 57 2.30 3.44 20.44
N TYR A 58 1.11 2.94 20.12
CA TYR A 58 0.25 2.15 21.00
C TYR A 58 -0.16 0.86 20.30
N PRO A 59 0.38 -0.31 20.67
CA PRO A 59 -0.01 -1.57 20.08
C PRO A 59 -1.40 -1.99 20.58
N ALA A 60 -2.18 -2.64 19.72
CA ALA A 60 -3.37 -3.35 20.18
C ALA A 60 -2.97 -4.37 21.24
N LEU A 61 -3.75 -4.47 22.33
CA LEU A 61 -3.57 -5.54 23.29
C LEU A 61 -3.91 -6.86 22.60
N THR A 62 -2.88 -7.60 22.18
CA THR A 62 -3.08 -8.93 21.62
C THR A 62 -3.47 -9.87 22.75
N THR A 63 -4.77 -10.07 22.99
CA THR A 63 -5.23 -11.27 23.71
C THR A 63 -4.89 -12.46 22.82
N ARG A 64 -3.71 -13.05 23.02
CA ARG A 64 -3.43 -14.38 22.49
C ARG A 64 -4.46 -15.30 23.14
N HIS A 65 -5.52 -15.65 22.43
CA HIS A 65 -6.28 -16.84 22.78
C HIS A 65 -5.32 -18.02 22.58
N PRO A 66 -4.91 -18.74 23.64
CA PRO A 66 -4.30 -20.04 23.46
C PRO A 66 -5.41 -20.93 22.90
N ILE A 67 -5.35 -21.24 21.60
CA ILE A 67 -6.25 -22.23 21.02
C ILE A 67 -5.77 -23.58 21.57
N LEU A 68 -6.40 -24.03 22.65
CA LEU A 68 -6.45 -25.45 23.01
C LEU A 68 -7.68 -26.02 22.30
N PHE A 69 -7.46 -26.68 21.18
CA PHE A 69 -8.23 -27.83 20.70
C PHE A 69 -7.28 -28.74 19.91
#